data_AF-A0A5S9MA74-F1
#
_entry.id   AF-A0A5S9MA74-F1
#
_cell.length_a   1.000
_cell.length_b   1.000
_cell.length_c   1.000
_cell.angle_alpha   90.00
_cell.angle_beta   90.00
_cell.angle_gamma   90.00
#
_symmetry.space_group_name_H-M   'P 1'
#
loop_
_entity.id
_entity.type
_entity.pdbx_description
1 polymer ?
#
loop_
_entity_poly.entity_id
_entity_poly.type
_entity_poly.pdbx_seq_one_letter_code
_entity_poly.pdbx_strand_id
1 'polypeptide(L)' 'MTKEVLTAEEDATLEEIVRLMSEHQLRRIPVVKKNGALTGIVALGDLSVEDLSNDRAGEALTEISQQDQDHGQGFLH' A
#
# COMPACT_ATOMS: atom_id res chain seq x y z
N MET A 1 -1.15 -13.39 23.83
CA MET A 1 -0.97 -14.37 22.74
C MET A 1 -1.71 -13.83 21.54
N THR A 2 -0.99 -13.54 20.46
CA THR A 2 -1.55 -12.95 19.26
C THR A 2 -0.80 -13.60 18.11
N LYS A 3 -1.52 -14.43 17.36
CA LYS A 3 -2.24 -14.09 16.12
C LYS A 3 -1.33 -14.52 14.99
N GLU A 4 -1.77 -15.53 14.24
CA GLU A 4 -1.16 -15.96 12.99
C GLU A 4 -0.71 -14.72 12.21
N VAL A 5 0.60 -14.52 12.14
CA VAL A 5 1.19 -13.42 11.42
C VAL A 5 1.36 -13.90 9.99
N LEU A 6 0.61 -13.31 9.08
CA LEU A 6 0.76 -13.58 7.66
C LEU A 6 2.13 -13.09 7.21
N THR A 7 2.87 -13.97 6.56
CA THR A 7 4.21 -13.71 6.01
C THR A 7 4.17 -13.80 4.49
N ALA A 8 4.96 -12.98 3.81
CA ALA A 8 5.19 -13.08 2.37
C ALA A 8 6.53 -13.76 2.08
N GLU A 9 6.65 -14.41 0.93
CA GLU A 9 7.94 -14.96 0.48
C GLU A 9 8.86 -13.84 -0.05
N GLU A 10 10.17 -14.07 -0.02
CA GLU A 10 11.18 -13.10 -0.51
C GLU A 10 11.06 -12.78 -2.00
N ASP A 11 10.40 -13.65 -2.77
CA ASP A 11 10.12 -13.45 -4.20
C ASP A 11 8.70 -12.90 -4.49
N ALA A 12 7.91 -12.59 -3.45
CA ALA A 12 6.59 -11.99 -3.62
C ALA A 12 6.70 -10.55 -4.17
N THR A 13 5.81 -10.20 -5.11
CA THR A 13 5.78 -8.85 -5.68
C THR A 13 5.17 -7.85 -4.70
N LEU A 14 5.47 -6.56 -4.92
CA LEU A 14 4.90 -5.49 -4.11
C LEU A 14 3.37 -5.48 -4.15
N GLU A 15 2.79 -5.73 -5.33
CA GLU A 15 1.34 -5.81 -5.53
C GLU A 15 0.70 -6.92 -4.69
N GLU A 16 1.31 -8.11 -4.67
CA GLU A 16 0.83 -9.24 -3.86
C GLU A 16 0.91 -8.92 -2.36
N ILE A 17 1.98 -8.27 -1.91
CA ILE A 17 2.16 -7.85 -0.51
C ILE A 17 1.10 -6.80 -0.13
N VAL A 18 0.87 -5.78 -0.97
CA VAL A 18 -0.16 -4.75 -0.75
C VAL A 18 -1.55 -5.36 -0.73
N ARG A 19 -1.82 -6.28 -1.64
CA ARG A 19 -3.09 -7.00 -1.70
C ARG A 19 -3.32 -7.81 -0.43
N LEU A 20 -2.33 -8.58 0.03
CA LEU A 20 -2.39 -9.31 1.29
C LEU A 20 -2.61 -8.37 2.49
N MET A 21 -1.92 -7.22 2.52
CA MET A 21 -2.12 -6.19 3.54
C MET A 21 -3.57 -5.66 3.54
N SER A 22 -4.13 -5.39 2.36
CA SER A 22 -5.50 -4.89 2.21
C SER A 22 -6.56 -5.94 2.60
N GLU A 23 -6.44 -7.16 2.06
CA GLU A 23 -7.39 -8.26 2.32
C GLU A 23 -7.44 -8.65 3.80
N HIS A 24 -6.29 -8.61 4.48
CA HIS A 24 -6.18 -8.98 5.90
C HIS A 24 -6.13 -7.79 6.86
N GLN A 25 -6.29 -6.56 6.35
CA GLN A 25 -6.23 -5.31 7.13
C GLN A 25 -4.94 -5.20 7.97
N LEU A 26 -3.82 -5.67 7.42
CA LEU A 26 -2.51 -5.65 8.04
C LEU A 26 -1.71 -4.43 7.57
N ARG A 27 -1.06 -3.77 8.51
CA ARG A 27 -0.17 -2.64 8.20
C ARG A 27 1.26 -3.05 7.91
N ARG A 28 1.63 -4.29 8.25
CA ARG A 28 2.99 -4.81 8.19
C ARG A 28 2.95 -6.31 7.89
N ILE A 29 3.85 -6.76 7.02
CA ILE A 29 4.01 -8.16 6.62
C ILE A 29 5.50 -8.51 6.80
N PRO A 30 5.87 -9.53 7.59
CA PRO A 30 7.21 -10.08 7.58
C PRO A 30 7.47 -10.82 6.26
N VAL A 31 8.66 -10.63 5.71
CA VAL A 31 9.13 -11.32 4.49
C VAL A 31 10.08 -12.43 4.90
N VAL A 32 9.80 -13.65 4.48
CA VAL A 32 10.56 -14.85 4.81
C VAL A 32 11.12 -15.52 3.57
N LYS A 33 12.26 -16.18 3.72
CA LYS A 33 12.83 -17.07 2.70
C LYS A 33 12.05 -18.37 2.61
N LYS A 34 12.28 -19.12 1.53
CA LYS A 34 11.72 -20.48 1.33
C LYS A 34 12.06 -21.47 2.45
N ASN A 35 13.18 -21.27 3.15
CA ASN A 35 13.58 -22.10 4.29
C ASN A 35 12.94 -21.64 5.63
N GLY A 36 12.04 -20.65 5.60
CA GLY A 36 11.38 -20.08 6.77
C GLY A 36 12.20 -19.03 7.53
N ALA A 37 13.40 -18.67 7.06
CA ALA A 37 14.21 -17.62 7.69
C ALA A 37 13.61 -16.23 7.42
N LEU A 38 13.50 -15.38 8.44
CA LEU A 38 13.07 -14.00 8.28
C LEU A 38 14.13 -13.19 7.52
N THR A 39 13.73 -12.56 6.42
CA THR A 39 14.57 -11.68 5.60
C THR A 39 14.37 -10.22 5.99
N GLY A 40 13.14 -9.81 6.31
CA GLY A 40 12.81 -8.42 6.62
C GLY A 40 11.34 -8.20 6.94
N ILE A 41 10.92 -6.93 7.03
CA ILE A 41 9.53 -6.53 7.28
C ILE A 41 9.18 -5.41 6.30
N VAL A 42 8.05 -5.55 5.62
CA VAL A 42 7.46 -4.49 4.78
C VAL A 42 6.31 -3.86 5.55
N ALA A 43 6.26 -2.53 5.56
CA ALA A 43 5.18 -1.77 6.18
C ALA A 43 4.45 -0.94 5.13
N LEU A 44 3.12 -0.87 5.23
CA LEU A 44 2.30 -0.06 4.31
C LEU A 44 2.71 1.42 4.34
N GLY A 45 3.20 1.92 5.49
CA GLY A 45 3.71 3.29 5.60
C GLY A 45 5.09 3.53 4.95
N ASP A 46 5.78 2.45 4.57
CA ASP A 46 7.03 2.51 3.80
C ASP A 46 6.74 2.57 2.28
N LEU A 47 5.54 2.12 1.88
CA LEU A 47 5.08 2.14 0.49
C LEU A 47 4.63 3.55 0.14
N SER A 48 5.57 4.37 -0.32
CA SER A 48 5.24 5.69 -0.87
C SER A 48 4.58 5.53 -2.24
N VAL A 49 3.66 6.43 -2.59
CA VAL A 49 2.98 6.48 -3.90
C VAL A 49 3.97 6.55 -5.08
N GLU A 50 5.19 7.00 -4.83
CA GLU A 50 6.30 7.00 -5.80
C GLU A 50 6.87 5.60 -6.08
N ASP A 51 6.94 4.69 -5.10
CA ASP A 51 7.46 3.33 -5.28
C ASP A 51 6.51 2.43 -6.08
N LEU A 52 5.20 2.72 -6.02
CA LEU A 52 4.16 2.09 -6.84
C LEU A 52 4.10 2.65 -8.28
N SER A 53 4.84 3.72 -8.56
CA SER A 53 4.79 4.44 -9.84
C SER A 53 5.82 3.98 -10.87
N ASN A 54 6.64 2.95 -10.59
CA ASN A 54 7.71 2.56 -11.51
C ASN A 54 7.33 1.56 -12.62
N ASP A 55 6.05 1.37 -12.93
CA ASP A 55 5.63 1.04 -14.31
C ASP A 55 4.17 1.49 -14.55
N ARG A 56 4.00 2.65 -15.20
CA ARG A 56 2.77 3.11 -15.88
C ARG A 56 1.46 3.22 -15.06
N ALA A 57 1.42 4.08 -14.05
CA ALA A 57 0.15 4.45 -13.38
C ALA A 57 -0.13 5.97 -13.36
N GLY A 58 0.24 6.68 -14.43
CA GLY A 58 -0.02 8.12 -14.57
C GLY A 58 -1.48 8.53 -14.80
N GLU A 59 -2.44 7.59 -14.86
CA GLU A 59 -3.83 7.91 -15.25
C GLU A 59 -4.86 7.77 -14.11
N ALA A 60 -4.56 7.08 -13.00
CA ALA A 60 -5.52 6.88 -11.90
C ALA A 60 -5.56 8.03 -10.86
N LEU A 61 -4.54 8.89 -10.83
CA LEU A 61 -4.43 9.97 -9.84
C LEU A 61 -5.13 11.28 -10.25
N THR A 62 -5.51 11.44 -11.52
CA THR A 62 -6.15 12.68 -11.99
C THR A 62 -7.59 12.82 -11.49
N GLU A 63 -8.31 11.73 -11.25
CA GLU A 63 -9.72 11.79 -10.84
C GLU A 63 -9.92 12.18 -9.37
N ILE A 64 -9.00 11.81 -8.47
CA ILE A 64 -9.13 12.13 -7.04
C ILE A 64 -8.65 13.54 -6.69
N SER A 65 -7.81 14.16 -7.53
CA SER A 65 -7.20 15.45 -7.22
C SER A 65 -8.12 16.65 -7.54
N GLN A 66 -9.21 16.45 -8.28
CA GLN A 66 -10.16 17.53 -8.61
C GLN A 66 -11.30 17.71 -7.61
N GLN A 67 -11.49 16.80 -6.64
CA GLN A 67 -12.62 16.88 -5.71
C GLN A 67 -12.32 17.58 -4.37
N ASP A 68 -11.15 18.21 -4.22
CA ASP A 68 -10.80 19.01 -3.03
C ASP A 68 -10.69 20.53 -3.34
N GLN A 69 -11.27 20.99 -4.46
CA GLN A 69 -11.35 22.43 -4.78
C GLN A 69 -12.71 23.06 -4.44
N ASP A 70 -13.64 22.34 -3.80
CA ASP A 70 -14.92 22.89 -3.30
C ASP A 70 -14.77 23.48 -1.89
N HIS A 71 -13.76 24.33 -1.68
CA HIS A 71 -13.74 25.25 -0.55
C HIS A 71 -13.83 26.69 -1.04
N GLY A 72 -15.08 27.14 -1.16
CA GLY A 72 -15.48 28.46 -0.70
C GLY A 72 -15.32 29.62 -1.70
N GLN A 73 -16.45 30.02 -2.29
CA GLN A 73 -16.82 31.43 -2.40
C GLN A 73 -18.30 31.62 -2.81
N GLY A 74 -19.08 32.26 -1.93
CA GLY A 74 -20.04 33.28 -2.34
C GLY A 74 -21.51 32.90 -2.54
N PHE A 75 -22.22 32.46 -1.49
CA PHE A 75 -23.60 32.92 -1.32
C PHE A 75 -23.55 34.38 -0.84
N LEU A 76 -23.89 35.32 -1.72
CA LEU A 76 -24.55 36.62 -1.47
C LEU A 76 -24.29 37.58 -2.66
N HIS A 77 -25.12 37.50 -3.69
CA HIS A 77 -25.98 38.60 -4.17
C HIS A 77 -26.94 38.06 -5.24
#